data_AF-A0A7V7N1C7-F1
#
_entry.id   AF-A0A7V7N1C7-F1
#
_cell.length_a   1.000
_cell.length_b   1.000
_cell.length_c   1.000
_cell.angle_alpha   90.00
_cell.angle_beta   90.00
_cell.angle_gamma   90.00
#
_symmetry.space_group_name_H-M   'P 1'
#
loop_
_entity.id
_entity.type
_entity.pdbx_description
1 polymer ?
#
loop_
_entity_poly.entity_id
_entity_poly.type
_entity_poly.pdbx_seq_one_letter_code
_entity_poly.pdbx_strand_id
1 'polypeptide(L)' 'MIKAEVVEDIVNKLDQFIPEDLKTMRQEFKQNMKAVLTASLQKADLVTREEFEVQKAVLAKTRAKLEALEQQLNELNQSQ' A
#
# COMPACT_ATOMS: atom_id res chain seq x y z
N MET A 1 -7.07 7.52 0.72
CA MET A 1 -7.34 7.32 2.16
C MET A 1 -7.61 5.85 2.44
N ILE A 2 -7.17 5.36 3.60
CA ILE A 2 -7.49 3.99 4.05
C ILE A 2 -9.00 3.85 4.11
N LYS A 3 -9.57 2.87 3.40
CA LYS A 3 -11.01 2.62 3.43
C LYS A 3 -11.37 1.97 4.77
N ALA A 4 -12.37 2.50 5.46
CA ALA A 4 -12.89 1.92 6.71
C ALA A 4 -13.31 0.45 6.51
N GLU A 5 -13.78 0.10 5.32
CA GLU A 5 -14.14 -1.26 4.88
C GLU A 5 -13.00 -2.27 5.06
N VAL A 6 -11.75 -1.89 4.72
CA VAL A 6 -10.59 -2.79 4.81
C VAL A 6 -10.26 -3.10 6.27
N VAL A 7 -10.35 -2.08 7.15
CA VAL A 7 -10.14 -2.27 8.58
C VAL A 7 -11.23 -3.17 9.16
N GLU A 8 -12.47 -2.96 8.75
CA GLU A 8 -13.62 -3.75 9.21
C GLU A 8 -13.54 -5.21 8.75
N ASP A 9 -13.10 -5.47 7.52
CA ASP A 9 -12.87 -6.82 7.00
C ASP A 9 -11.78 -7.57 7.78
N ILE A 10 -10.68 -6.88 8.11
CA ILE A 10 -9.59 -7.46 8.91
C ILE A 10 -10.10 -7.79 10.32
N VAL A 11 -10.81 -6.86 10.95
CA VAL A 11 -11.40 -7.06 12.29
C VAL A 11 -12.39 -8.23 12.27
N ASN A 12 -13.25 -8.32 11.26
CA ASN A 12 -14.22 -9.42 11.13
C ASN A 12 -13.56 -10.78 10.91
N LYS A 13 -12.45 -10.84 10.16
CA LYS A 13 -11.66 -12.08 10.02
C LYS A 13 -11.00 -12.47 11.34
N LEU A 14 -10.49 -11.50 12.09
CA LEU A 14 -9.84 -11.75 13.38
C LEU A 14 -10.87 -12.17 14.45
N ASP A 15 -12.09 -11.65 14.39
CA ASP A 15 -13.21 -12.04 15.25
C ASP A 15 -13.53 -13.54 15.14
N GLN A 16 -13.31 -14.15 13.97
CA GLN A 16 -13.54 -15.58 13.74
C GLN A 16 -12.50 -16.48 14.44
N PHE A 17 -11.36 -15.92 14.84
CA PHE A 17 -10.30 -16.63 15.56
C PHE A 17 -10.33 -16.37 17.08
N ILE A 18 -11.32 -15.62 17.58
CA ILE A 18 -11.45 -15.36 19.02
C ILE A 18 -11.92 -16.64 19.74
N PRO A 19 -11.16 -17.13 20.75
CA PRO A 19 -11.56 -18.28 21.57
C PRO A 19 -12.93 -18.09 22.25
N GLU A 20 -13.67 -19.18 22.45
CA GLU A 20 -14.97 -19.20 23.17
C GLU A 20 -14.89 -18.50 24.53
N ASP A 21 -13.76 -18.67 25.25
CA ASP A 21 -13.52 -18.12 26.59
C ASP A 21 -13.52 -16.58 26.63
N LEU A 22 -13.31 -15.92 25.49
CA LEU A 22 -13.29 -14.46 25.36
C LEU A 22 -14.60 -13.90 24.77
N LYS A 23 -15.64 -14.72 24.59
CA LYS A 23 -16.94 -14.28 24.02
C LYS A 23 -17.61 -13.16 24.81
N THR A 24 -17.50 -13.17 26.14
CA THR A 24 -18.07 -12.12 27.01
C THR A 24 -17.36 -10.78 26.85
N MET A 25 -16.10 -10.78 26.41
CA MET A 25 -15.31 -9.58 26.11
C MET A 25 -15.11 -9.32 24.62
N ARG A 26 -15.83 -10.06 23.75
CA ARG A 26 -15.69 -9.96 22.29
C ARG A 26 -15.86 -8.54 21.78
N GLN A 27 -16.85 -7.82 22.30
CA GLN A 27 -17.16 -6.47 21.82
C GLN A 27 -16.07 -5.45 22.18
N GLU A 28 -15.53 -5.54 23.40
CA GLU A 28 -14.40 -4.69 23.85
C GLU A 28 -13.12 -5.03 23.09
N PHE A 29 -12.86 -6.32 22.88
CA PHE A 29 -11.72 -6.78 22.10
C PHE A 29 -11.80 -6.27 20.65
N LYS A 30 -12.97 -6.41 20.00
CA LYS A 30 -13.21 -5.90 18.65
C LYS A 30 -12.94 -4.39 18.53
N GLN A 31 -13.42 -3.60 19.50
CA GLN A 31 -13.16 -2.15 19.53
C GLN A 31 -11.67 -1.84 19.70
N ASN A 32 -10.99 -2.50 20.63
CA ASN A 32 -9.57 -2.30 20.86
C ASN A 32 -8.73 -2.70 19.65
N MET A 33 -9.06 -3.82 19.00
CA MET A 33 -8.40 -4.26 17.76
C MET A 33 -8.60 -3.26 16.63
N LYS A 34 -9.82 -2.75 16.43
CA LYS A 34 -10.11 -1.74 15.41
C LYS A 34 -9.28 -0.47 15.65
N ALA A 35 -9.17 -0.02 16.89
CA ALA A 35 -8.37 1.14 17.26
C ALA A 35 -6.86 0.91 17.00
N VAL A 36 -6.32 -0.23 17.43
CA VAL A 36 -4.90 -0.58 17.24
C VAL A 36 -4.56 -0.74 15.76
N LEU A 37 -5.40 -1.42 14.97
CA LEU A 37 -5.20 -1.59 13.54
C LEU A 37 -5.25 -0.26 12.80
N THR A 38 -6.21 0.61 13.14
CA THR A 38 -6.31 1.94 12.54
C THR A 38 -5.06 2.76 12.84
N ALA A 39 -4.62 2.79 14.11
CA ALA A 39 -3.41 3.50 14.50
C ALA A 39 -2.13 2.93 13.85
N SER A 40 -2.05 1.62 13.69
CA SER A 40 -0.90 0.95 13.07
C SER A 40 -0.86 1.20 11.56
N LEU A 41 -2.00 1.15 10.87
CA LEU A 41 -2.09 1.45 9.44
C LEU A 41 -1.87 2.94 9.15
N GLN A 42 -2.25 3.84 10.05
CA GLN A 42 -1.90 5.26 9.94
C GLN A 42 -0.40 5.52 10.11
N LYS A 43 0.29 4.70 10.91
CA LYS A 43 1.75 4.77 11.10
C LYS A 43 2.54 4.04 10.03
N ALA A 44 1.92 3.11 9.31
CA ALA A 44 2.53 2.54 8.12
C ALA A 44 2.60 3.65 7.07
N ASP A 45 3.75 3.81 6.41
CA ASP A 45 3.97 4.77 5.30
C ASP A 45 3.16 4.37 4.05
N LEU A 46 1.84 4.34 4.19
CA LEU A 46 0.91 3.90 3.18
C LEU A 46 0.73 5.01 2.16
N VAL A 47 1.24 4.79 0.95
CA VAL A 47 0.91 5.61 -0.21
C VAL A 47 -0.48 5.23 -0.73
N THR A 48 -1.23 6.21 -1.19
CA THR A 48 -2.50 5.94 -1.86
C THR A 48 -2.26 5.23 -3.19
N ARG A 49 -3.27 4.48 -3.66
CA ARG A 49 -3.17 3.82 -4.96
C ARG A 49 -2.92 4.82 -6.10
N GLU A 50 -3.51 6.01 -6.01
CA GLU A 50 -3.32 7.08 -6.98
C GLU A 50 -1.87 7.58 -6.99
N GLU A 51 -1.28 7.87 -5.82
CA GLU A 51 0.14 8.26 -5.71
C GLU A 51 1.08 7.17 -6.25
N PHE A 52 0.76 5.91 -6.00
CA PHE A 52 1.53 4.79 -6.56
C PHE A 52 1.48 4.75 -8.09
N GLU A 53 0.29 4.90 -8.69
CA GLU A 53 0.16 4.91 -10.15
C GLU A 53 0.86 6.14 -10.76
N VAL A 54 0.83 7.30 -10.09
CA VAL A 54 1.59 8.49 -10.51
C VAL A 54 3.09 8.20 -10.52
N GLN A 55 3.64 7.63 -9.43
CA GLN A 55 5.06 7.29 -9.36
C GLN A 55 5.47 6.28 -10.44
N LYS A 56 4.61 5.30 -10.72
CA LYS A 56 4.80 4.33 -11.80
C LYS A 56 4.84 4.99 -13.18
N ALA A 57 3.95 5.95 -13.44
CA ALA A 57 3.94 6.72 -14.68
C ALA A 57 5.20 7.58 -14.83
N VAL A 58 5.66 8.21 -13.75
CA VAL A 58 6.93 8.95 -13.74
C VAL A 58 8.10 8.02 -14.07
N LEU A 59 8.15 6.83 -13.47
CA LEU A 59 9.19 5.83 -13.75
C LEU A 59 9.16 5.33 -15.21
N ALA A 60 7.97 5.12 -15.77
CA ALA A 60 7.85 4.73 -17.18
C ALA A 60 8.39 5.83 -18.10
N LYS A 61 8.09 7.10 -17.80
CA LYS A 61 8.58 8.25 -18.55
C LYS A 61 10.10 8.41 -18.44
N THR A 62 10.69 8.19 -17.26
CA THR A 62 12.14 8.28 -17.09
C THR A 62 12.87 7.16 -17.84
N ARG A 63 12.33 5.93 -17.85
CA ARG A 63 12.87 4.83 -18.69
C ARG A 63 12.85 5.16 -20.17
N ALA A 64 11.73 5.63 -20.70
CA ALA A 64 11.64 6.01 -22.11
C ALA A 64 12.64 7.12 -22.50
N LYS A 65 12.86 8.10 -21.61
CA LYS A 65 13.87 9.13 -21.83
C LYS A 65 15.30 8.58 -21.78
N LEU A 66 15.55 7.63 -20.88
CA LEU A 66 16.86 7.01 -20.73
C LEU A 66 17.20 6.18 -21.97
N GLU A 67 16.26 5.38 -22.47
CA GLU A 67 16.41 4.62 -23.73
C GLU A 67 16.68 5.55 -24.94
N ALA A 68 15.98 6.68 -25.04
CA ALA A 68 16.20 7.64 -26.11
C ALA A 68 17.61 8.28 -26.04
N LEU A 69 18.08 8.60 -24.83
CA LEU A 69 19.44 9.11 -24.63
C LEU A 69 20.50 8.06 -24.94
N GLU A 70 20.28 6.79 -24.56
CA GLU A 70 21.17 5.68 -24.91
C GLU A 70 21.26 5.48 -26.43
N GLN A 71 20.14 5.61 -27.15
CA GLN A 71 20.13 5.57 -28.61
C GLN A 71 20.92 6.72 -29.22
N GLN A 72 20.69 7.96 -28.77
CA GLN A 72 21.44 9.13 -29.23
C GLN A 72 22.95 8.98 -28.97
N LEU A 73 23.33 8.44 -27.82
CA LEU A 73 24.73 8.22 -27.48
C LEU A 73 25.38 7.13 -28.36
N ASN A 74 24.65 6.06 -28.66
CA ASN A 74 25.10 5.02 -29.57
C ASN A 74 25.25 5.54 -31.01
N GLU A 75 24.30 6.34 -31.50
CA GLU A 75 24.39 6.99 -32.81
C GLU A 75 25.62 7.90 -32.90
N LEU A 76 25.86 8.70 -31.84
CA LEU A 76 27.01 9.59 -31.78
C LEU A 76 28.34 8.81 -31.78
N ASN A 77 28.41 7.73 -30.99
CA ASN A 77 29.59 6.86 -30.92
C ASN A 77 29.82 6.04 -32.20
N GLN A 78 28.78 5.71 -32.97
CA GLN A 78 28.92 5.04 -34.27
C GLN A 78 29.32 5.99 -35.40
N SER A 79 29.15 7.30 -35.20
CA SER A 79 29.54 8.35 -36.16
C SER A 79 30.98 8.88 -35.97
N GLN A 80 31.73 8.32 -35.02
CA GLN A 80 33.17 8.54 -34.83
C GLN A 80 33.97 7.32 -35.29
#